data_AF-A0ABD5BAN7-F1
#
_entry.id   AF-A0ABD5BAN7-F1
#
_cell.length_a   1.000
_cell.length_b   1.000
_cell.length_c   1.000
_cell.angle_alpha   90.00
_cell.angle_beta   90.00
_cell.angle_gamma   90.00
#
_symmetry.space_group_name_H-M   'P 1'
#
loop_
_entity.id
_entity.type
_entity.pdbx_description
1 polymer ?
#
loop_
_entity_poly.entity_id
_entity_poly.type
_entity_poly.pdbx_seq_one_letter_code
_entity_poly.pdbx_strand_id
1 'polypeptide(L)'
;MKNRIIIGLMIACSALSMTSCVSSQDKENTDAIKAFLYRVKKQDLNSRQIIDTFMMKNPSPGYIKLQELYIPFLKQELKETDIESLKIVPYSNASKKYQTILNENKKDIYIILSKDSVFHYILMDDKRIKSFSTMNFGSDNTAKKVFTL
;
A
#
# COMPACT_ATOMS: atom_id res chain seq x y z
N MET A 1 -39.30 47.00 -13.39
CA MET A 1 -38.36 46.36 -14.35
C MET A 1 -37.14 45.84 -13.59
N LYS A 2 -36.67 44.68 -14.01
CA LYS A 2 -35.62 43.85 -13.40
C LYS A 2 -34.27 44.59 -13.31
N ASN A 3 -33.57 44.43 -12.19
CA ASN A 3 -32.11 44.26 -12.17
C ASN A 3 -31.65 43.75 -10.79
N ARG A 4 -31.40 42.45 -10.70
CA ARG A 4 -30.55 41.85 -9.66
C ARG A 4 -29.43 41.12 -10.39
N ILE A 5 -28.31 41.81 -10.58
CA ILE A 5 -27.09 41.23 -11.15
C ILE A 5 -26.32 40.57 -10.00
N ILE A 6 -26.47 39.25 -9.97
CA ILE A 6 -25.45 38.22 -9.73
C ILE A 6 -24.09 38.78 -9.26
N ILE A 7 -23.85 38.75 -7.95
CA ILE A 7 -22.50 38.68 -7.37
C ILE A 7 -22.58 37.61 -6.30
N GLY A 8 -22.24 36.37 -6.65
CA GLY A 8 -22.33 35.27 -5.70
C GLY A 8 -22.11 33.90 -6.29
N LEU A 9 -21.18 33.74 -7.24
CA LEU A 9 -20.80 32.41 -7.70
C LEU A 9 -19.40 32.38 -8.35
N MET A 10 -18.38 32.83 -7.63
CA MET A 10 -16.98 32.69 -8.09
C MET A 10 -15.99 32.55 -6.92
N ILE A 11 -16.42 31.99 -5.78
CA ILE A 11 -15.51 31.64 -4.67
C ILE A 11 -15.94 30.30 -4.05
N ALA A 12 -16.00 29.25 -4.86
CA ALA A 12 -16.25 27.89 -4.36
C ALA A 12 -15.59 26.76 -5.19
N CYS A 13 -14.76 27.09 -6.20
CA CYS A 13 -14.16 26.07 -7.07
C CYS A 13 -12.71 25.71 -6.73
N SER A 14 -12.06 26.39 -5.79
CA SER A 14 -10.64 26.14 -5.46
C SER A 14 -10.41 25.22 -4.26
N ALA A 15 -11.45 24.82 -3.52
CA ALA A 15 -11.31 23.92 -2.36
C ALA A 15 -11.66 22.44 -2.64
N LEU A 16 -12.28 22.14 -3.78
CA LEU A 16 -12.75 20.79 -4.12
C LEU A 16 -11.78 19.96 -4.99
N SER A 17 -10.66 20.54 -5.43
CA SER A 17 -9.70 19.87 -6.32
C SER A 17 -8.58 19.09 -5.62
N MET A 18 -8.44 19.21 -4.29
CA MET A 18 -7.38 18.49 -3.54
C MET A 18 -7.87 17.19 -2.91
N THR A 19 -9.16 17.04 -2.60
CA THR A 19 -9.70 15.81 -2.00
C THR A 19 -9.90 14.69 -3.04
N SER A 20 -10.13 15.03 -4.30
CA SER A 20 -10.29 14.05 -5.38
C SER A 20 -8.97 13.34 -5.72
N CYS A 21 -7.84 14.05 -5.70
CA CYS A 21 -6.53 13.50 -6.07
C CYS A 21 -5.99 12.50 -5.03
N VAL A 22 -6.25 12.74 -3.74
CA VAL A 22 -5.85 11.78 -2.68
C VAL A 22 -6.65 10.49 -2.81
N SER A 23 -7.96 10.60 -3.08
CA SER A 23 -8.81 9.41 -3.28
C SER A 23 -8.45 8.61 -4.53
N SER A 24 -8.02 9.27 -5.62
CA SER A 24 -7.62 8.58 -6.84
C SER A 24 -6.28 7.86 -6.69
N GLN A 25 -5.30 8.50 -6.04
CA GLN A 25 -4.00 7.88 -5.77
C GLN A 25 -4.15 6.65 -4.86
N ASP A 26 -4.96 6.75 -3.79
CA ASP A 26 -5.22 5.62 -2.89
C ASP A 26 -5.89 4.44 -3.60
N LYS A 27 -6.82 4.73 -4.52
CA LYS A 27 -7.44 3.69 -5.34
C LYS A 27 -6.42 3.00 -6.25
N GLU A 28 -5.63 3.78 -6.98
CA GLU A 28 -4.60 3.23 -7.87
C GLU A 28 -3.57 2.38 -7.13
N ASN A 29 -3.14 2.83 -5.94
CA ASN A 29 -2.22 2.08 -5.10
C ASN A 29 -2.87 0.80 -4.56
N THR A 30 -4.12 0.87 -4.14
CA THR A 30 -4.87 -0.32 -3.71
C THR A 30 -5.00 -1.34 -4.84
N ASP A 31 -5.30 -0.89 -6.06
CA ASP A 31 -5.39 -1.74 -7.24
C ASP A 31 -4.03 -2.37 -7.59
N ALA A 32 -2.95 -1.60 -7.51
CA ALA A 32 -1.58 -2.11 -7.70
C ALA A 32 -1.20 -3.16 -6.66
N ILE A 33 -1.54 -2.95 -5.38
CA ILE A 33 -1.32 -3.91 -4.30
C ILE A 33 -2.11 -5.19 -4.55
N LYS A 34 -3.41 -5.10 -4.90
CA LYS A 34 -4.22 -6.28 -5.23
C LYS A 34 -3.63 -7.07 -6.38
N ALA A 35 -3.24 -6.40 -7.46
CA ALA A 35 -2.64 -7.04 -8.62
C ALA A 35 -1.33 -7.75 -8.27
N PHE A 36 -0.49 -7.12 -7.44
CA PHE A 36 0.73 -7.72 -6.91
C PHE A 36 0.43 -9.01 -6.14
N LEU A 37 -0.46 -8.96 -5.14
CA LEU A 37 -0.84 -10.12 -4.33
C LEU A 37 -1.39 -11.26 -5.21
N TYR A 38 -2.25 -10.93 -6.17
CA TYR A 38 -2.84 -11.91 -7.08
C TYR A 38 -1.79 -12.63 -7.92
N ARG A 39 -0.85 -11.89 -8.52
CA ARG A 39 0.23 -12.47 -9.32
C ARG A 39 1.21 -13.29 -8.48
N VAL A 40 1.53 -12.84 -7.28
CA VAL A 40 2.36 -13.64 -6.36
C VAL A 40 1.65 -14.95 -6.02
N LYS A 41 0.35 -14.92 -5.65
CA LYS A 41 -0.44 -16.11 -5.31
C LYS A 41 -0.57 -17.10 -6.47
N LYS A 42 -0.82 -16.60 -7.68
CA LYS A 42 -0.99 -17.43 -8.88
C LYS A 42 0.26 -18.28 -9.18
N GLN A 43 1.43 -17.87 -8.68
CA GLN A 43 2.70 -18.58 -8.84
C GLN A 43 3.11 -18.76 -10.31
N ASP A 44 2.56 -17.96 -11.23
CA ASP A 44 2.88 -17.98 -12.66
C ASP A 44 4.13 -17.18 -13.01
N LEU A 45 4.62 -16.35 -12.08
CA LEU A 45 5.83 -15.55 -12.22
C LEU A 45 6.89 -15.97 -11.20
N ASN A 46 8.15 -16.03 -11.64
CA ASN A 46 9.29 -16.17 -10.73
C ASN A 46 9.55 -14.86 -9.96
N SER A 47 10.41 -14.90 -8.92
CA SER A 47 10.67 -13.72 -8.09
C SER A 47 11.19 -12.53 -8.89
N ARG A 48 12.05 -12.78 -9.89
CA ARG A 48 12.62 -11.74 -10.74
C ARG A 48 11.54 -11.04 -11.57
N GLN A 49 10.63 -11.80 -12.19
CA GLN A 49 9.51 -11.26 -12.95
C GLN A 49 8.55 -10.45 -12.07
N ILE A 50 8.30 -10.89 -10.82
CA ILE A 50 7.53 -10.13 -9.85
C ILE A 50 8.23 -8.79 -9.53
N ILE A 51 9.54 -8.80 -9.30
CA ILE A 51 10.31 -7.59 -9.03
C ILE A 51 10.22 -6.61 -10.21
N ASP A 52 10.52 -7.08 -11.42
CA ASP A 52 10.55 -6.22 -12.61
C ASP A 52 9.16 -5.64 -12.93
N THR A 53 8.09 -6.37 -12.61
CA THR A 53 6.70 -5.96 -12.87
C THR A 53 6.17 -4.97 -11.83
N PHE A 54 6.36 -5.26 -10.54
CA PHE A 54 5.64 -4.60 -9.45
C PHE A 54 6.50 -3.70 -8.57
N MET A 55 7.80 -3.97 -8.46
CA MET A 55 8.65 -3.24 -7.51
C MET A 55 9.14 -1.91 -8.08
N MET A 56 9.69 -1.06 -7.21
CA MET A 56 10.23 0.26 -7.55
C MET A 56 11.21 0.21 -8.74
N LYS A 57 11.29 1.32 -9.50
CA LYS A 57 12.19 1.42 -10.66
C LYS A 57 13.65 1.52 -10.19
N ASN A 58 14.57 0.99 -10.99
CA ASN A 58 16.02 1.04 -10.75
C ASN A 58 16.43 0.58 -9.33
N PRO A 59 15.96 -0.60 -8.86
CA PRO A 59 16.33 -1.08 -7.53
C PRO A 59 17.82 -1.38 -7.44
N SER A 60 18.40 -1.16 -6.26
CA SER A 60 19.80 -1.54 -6.03
C SER A 60 19.97 -3.07 -6.13
N PRO A 61 21.17 -3.58 -6.48
CA PRO A 61 21.42 -5.02 -6.51
C PRO A 61 21.16 -5.71 -5.17
N GLY A 62 21.46 -5.04 -4.05
CA GLY A 62 21.18 -5.55 -2.69
C GLY A 62 19.68 -5.69 -2.43
N TYR A 63 18.90 -4.70 -2.86
CA TYR A 63 17.44 -4.77 -2.77
C TYR A 63 16.86 -5.93 -3.58
N ILE A 64 17.32 -6.12 -4.82
CA ILE A 64 16.87 -7.22 -5.68
C ILE A 64 17.08 -8.56 -4.96
N LYS A 65 18.29 -8.81 -4.45
CA LYS A 65 18.61 -10.04 -3.71
C LYS A 65 17.70 -10.25 -2.51
N LEU A 66 17.42 -9.18 -1.76
CA LEU A 66 16.54 -9.22 -0.61
C LEU A 66 15.10 -9.57 -1.01
N GLN A 67 14.56 -8.96 -2.07
CA GLN A 67 13.22 -9.26 -2.55
C GLN A 67 13.11 -10.67 -3.14
N GLU A 68 14.14 -11.16 -3.84
CA GLU A 68 14.19 -12.52 -4.35
C GLU A 68 14.11 -13.56 -3.24
N LEU A 69 14.65 -13.24 -2.05
CA LEU A 69 14.53 -14.06 -0.84
C LEU A 69 13.13 -13.99 -0.23
N TYR A 70 12.50 -12.82 -0.15
CA TYR A 70 11.21 -12.65 0.55
C TYR A 70 9.97 -13.04 -0.26
N ILE A 71 10.00 -12.90 -1.59
CA ILE A 71 8.85 -13.24 -2.44
C ILE A 71 8.41 -14.70 -2.28
N PRO A 72 9.30 -15.71 -2.21
CA PRO A 72 8.91 -17.09 -1.92
C PRO A 72 8.14 -17.28 -0.60
N PHE A 73 8.48 -16.56 0.47
CA PHE A 73 7.74 -16.63 1.73
C PHE A 73 6.34 -16.02 1.57
N LEU A 74 6.25 -14.86 0.91
CA LEU A 74 4.95 -14.26 0.59
C LEU A 74 4.09 -15.20 -0.27
N LYS A 75 4.69 -15.91 -1.23
CA LYS A 75 3.99 -16.93 -2.03
C LYS A 75 3.39 -18.02 -1.14
N GLN A 76 4.15 -18.53 -0.17
CA GLN A 76 3.67 -19.55 0.75
C GLN A 76 2.51 -19.05 1.59
N GLU A 77 2.62 -17.85 2.16
CA GLU A 77 1.54 -17.22 2.95
C GLU A 77 0.27 -17.02 2.12
N LEU A 78 0.40 -16.69 0.85
CA LEU A 78 -0.75 -16.40 -0.02
C LEU A 78 -1.47 -17.64 -0.56
N LYS A 79 -0.89 -18.85 -0.49
CA LYS A 79 -1.51 -20.08 -1.03
C LYS A 79 -2.92 -20.30 -0.47
N GLU A 80 -3.04 -20.23 0.84
CA GLU A 80 -4.29 -20.47 1.58
C GLU A 80 -5.07 -19.17 1.86
N THR A 81 -4.55 -18.02 1.44
CA THR A 81 -5.16 -16.72 1.73
C THR A 81 -6.18 -16.34 0.66
N ASP A 82 -7.44 -16.12 1.03
CA ASP A 82 -8.42 -15.51 0.13
C ASP A 82 -8.13 -14.01 -0.05
N ILE A 83 -7.63 -13.65 -1.23
CA ILE A 83 -7.22 -12.27 -1.55
C ILE A 83 -8.42 -11.32 -1.56
N GLU A 84 -9.61 -11.78 -1.98
CA GLU A 84 -10.79 -10.92 -2.04
C GLU A 84 -11.29 -10.55 -0.65
N SER A 85 -11.00 -11.39 0.35
CA SER A 85 -11.30 -11.09 1.76
C SER A 85 -10.33 -10.09 2.40
N LEU A 86 -9.19 -9.79 1.75
CA LEU A 86 -8.19 -8.88 2.30
C LEU A 86 -8.66 -7.43 2.17
N LYS A 87 -8.56 -6.69 3.28
CA LYS A 87 -8.84 -5.25 3.31
C LYS A 87 -7.54 -4.47 3.24
N ILE A 88 -7.37 -3.70 2.16
CA ILE A 88 -6.23 -2.81 1.96
C ILE A 88 -6.68 -1.40 2.30
N VAL A 89 -5.98 -0.74 3.22
CA VAL A 89 -6.29 0.62 3.65
C VAL A 89 -5.03 1.46 3.78
N PRO A 90 -5.10 2.78 3.48
CA PRO A 90 -4.04 3.70 3.85
C PRO A 90 -3.79 3.63 5.36
N TYR A 91 -2.52 3.69 5.75
CA TYR A 91 -2.08 3.55 7.13
C TYR A 91 -2.72 4.60 8.06
N SER A 92 -2.85 5.84 7.58
CA SER A 92 -3.52 6.94 8.29
C SER A 92 -5.00 6.67 8.58
N ASN A 93 -5.66 5.86 7.74
CA ASN A 93 -7.08 5.55 7.82
C ASN A 93 -7.37 4.27 8.62
N ALA A 94 -6.33 3.52 9.00
CA ALA A 94 -6.48 2.32 9.80
C ALA A 94 -6.68 2.64 11.29
N SER A 95 -7.23 1.69 12.05
CA SER A 95 -7.35 1.80 13.52
C SER A 95 -5.98 2.05 14.15
N LYS A 96 -5.91 2.92 15.16
CA LYS A 96 -4.68 3.27 15.88
C LYS A 96 -3.90 2.06 16.39
N LYS A 97 -4.59 0.97 16.75
CA LYS A 97 -3.97 -0.28 17.22
C LYS A 97 -3.08 -0.96 16.17
N TYR A 98 -3.32 -0.70 14.88
CA TYR A 98 -2.51 -1.19 13.76
C TYR A 98 -1.48 -0.17 13.27
N GLN A 99 -1.47 1.04 13.84
CA GLN A 99 -0.52 2.07 13.46
C GLN A 99 0.79 1.94 14.27
N THR A 100 1.54 0.87 14.03
CA THR A 100 2.76 0.53 14.79
C THR A 100 4.09 0.95 14.16
N ILE A 101 4.07 1.55 12.96
CA ILE A 101 5.26 2.03 12.25
C ILE A 101 5.66 3.42 12.75
N LEU A 102 6.92 3.53 13.14
CA LEU A 102 7.58 4.77 13.54
C LEU A 102 8.31 5.36 12.32
N ASN A 103 7.56 6.06 11.48
CA ASN A 103 8.07 6.83 10.34
C ASN A 103 7.36 8.19 10.29
N GLU A 104 8.08 9.25 9.96
CA GLU A 104 7.54 10.60 9.82
C GLU A 104 6.66 10.73 8.57
N ASN A 105 7.00 10.04 7.48
CA ASN A 105 6.20 10.01 6.27
C ASN A 105 5.44 8.68 6.13
N LYS A 106 4.17 8.70 6.53
CA LYS A 106 3.25 7.54 6.48
C LYS A 106 2.30 7.56 5.29
N LYS A 107 2.41 8.58 4.41
CA LYS A 107 1.44 8.84 3.34
C LYS A 107 1.32 7.67 2.37
N ASP A 108 2.43 7.02 2.06
CA ASP A 108 2.49 5.97 1.05
C ASP A 108 2.50 4.56 1.66
N ILE A 109 2.11 4.44 2.93
CA ILE A 109 2.03 3.16 3.64
C ILE A 109 0.60 2.66 3.61
N TYR A 110 0.42 1.40 3.25
CA TYR A 110 -0.84 0.68 3.27
C TYR A 110 -0.76 -0.51 4.22
N ILE A 111 -1.86 -0.76 4.92
CA ILE A 111 -2.03 -1.94 5.76
C ILE A 111 -2.94 -2.90 5.03
N ILE A 112 -2.49 -4.15 4.92
CA ILE A 112 -3.31 -5.27 4.49
C ILE A 112 -3.82 -5.98 5.74
N LEU A 113 -5.13 -6.02 5.90
CA LEU A 113 -5.80 -6.70 7.01
C LEU A 113 -6.42 -8.00 6.49
N SER A 114 -6.22 -9.07 7.25
CA SER A 114 -6.96 -10.32 7.10
C SER A 114 -7.81 -10.50 8.35
N LYS A 115 -9.14 -10.46 8.19
CA LYS A 115 -10.09 -10.35 9.30
C LYS A 115 -9.73 -9.14 10.16
N ASP A 116 -9.42 -9.34 11.45
CA ASP A 116 -9.04 -8.30 12.41
C ASP A 116 -7.55 -8.28 12.74
N SER A 117 -6.71 -8.88 11.90
CA SER A 117 -5.26 -8.94 12.11
C SER A 117 -4.52 -8.30 10.94
N VAL A 118 -3.38 -7.67 11.25
CA VAL A 118 -2.48 -7.18 10.21
C VAL A 118 -1.84 -8.36 9.52
N PHE A 119 -2.08 -8.46 8.23
CA PHE A 119 -1.43 -9.43 7.36
C PHE A 119 -0.05 -8.89 6.94
N HIS A 120 -0.02 -7.71 6.32
CA HIS A 120 1.20 -7.07 5.83
C HIS A 120 1.11 -5.55 5.88
N TYR A 121 2.27 -4.91 5.93
CA TYR A 121 2.42 -3.50 5.57
C TYR A 121 3.10 -3.40 4.21
N ILE A 122 2.60 -2.51 3.37
CA ILE A 122 3.16 -2.19 2.06
C ILE A 122 3.59 -0.72 2.07
N LEU A 123 4.84 -0.45 1.68
CA LEU A 123 5.29 0.88 1.33
C LEU A 123 5.23 1.03 -0.18
N MET A 124 4.51 2.04 -0.65
CA MET A 124 4.42 2.40 -2.06
C MET A 124 5.50 3.44 -2.42
N ASP A 125 5.91 3.41 -3.69
CA ASP A 125 6.69 4.45 -4.36
C ASP A 125 5.96 4.73 -5.68
N ASP A 126 5.20 5.82 -5.70
CA ASP A 126 4.13 6.04 -6.67
C ASP A 126 3.20 4.81 -6.76
N LYS A 127 3.06 4.23 -7.97
CA LYS A 127 2.22 3.06 -8.28
C LYS A 127 2.98 1.72 -8.16
N ARG A 128 4.13 1.72 -7.50
CA ARG A 128 5.02 0.55 -7.39
C ARG A 128 5.26 0.19 -5.93
N ILE A 129 5.53 -1.08 -5.69
CA ILE A 129 5.86 -1.59 -4.37
C ILE A 129 7.31 -1.23 -4.06
N LYS A 130 7.54 -0.40 -3.04
CA LYS A 130 8.88 -0.14 -2.51
C LYS A 130 9.30 -1.23 -1.56
N SER A 131 8.42 -1.64 -0.65
CA SER A 131 8.68 -2.77 0.25
C SER A 131 7.38 -3.37 0.77
N PHE A 132 7.45 -4.62 1.21
CA PHE A 132 6.38 -5.28 1.95
C PHE A 132 6.96 -5.96 3.18
N SER A 133 6.19 -6.07 4.27
CA SER A 133 6.63 -6.75 5.49
C SER A 133 5.48 -7.35 6.30
N THR A 134 5.69 -8.55 6.86
CA THR A 134 4.78 -9.23 7.81
C THR A 134 5.10 -8.89 9.25
N MET A 135 4.10 -8.83 10.13
CA MET A 135 4.37 -8.74 11.58
C MET A 135 5.13 -9.96 12.14
N ASN A 136 5.16 -11.10 11.45
CA ASN A 136 5.63 -12.38 11.99
C ASN A 136 7.15 -12.64 11.89
N PHE A 137 7.99 -11.63 11.70
CA PHE A 137 9.43 -11.75 11.98
C PHE A 137 9.74 -11.23 13.40
N GLY A 138 9.40 -12.04 14.40
CA GLY A 138 9.65 -11.76 15.82
C GLY A 138 8.39 -11.99 16.66
N SER A 139 8.42 -13.02 17.50
CA SER A 139 7.30 -13.59 18.26
C SER A 139 6.77 -12.73 19.42
N ASP A 140 6.75 -11.41 19.31
CA ASP A 140 6.25 -10.53 20.36
C ASP A 140 5.32 -9.44 19.82
N ASN A 141 4.10 -9.42 20.36
CA ASN A 141 2.99 -8.50 20.07
C ASN A 141 3.29 -7.01 20.39
N THR A 142 4.56 -6.65 20.57
CA THR A 142 5.07 -5.31 20.90
C THR A 142 6.10 -4.79 19.90
N ALA A 143 6.45 -5.55 18.86
CA ALA A 143 7.47 -5.16 17.89
C ALA A 143 7.04 -3.94 17.04
N LYS A 144 7.59 -2.78 17.38
CA LYS A 144 7.53 -1.54 16.57
C LYS A 144 8.44 -1.71 15.35
N LYS A 145 7.93 -1.37 14.16
CA LYS A 145 8.69 -1.50 12.91
C LYS A 145 9.27 -0.17 12.46
N VAL A 146 10.53 -0.20 12.06
CA VAL A 146 11.22 0.84 11.30
C VAL A 146 11.37 0.30 9.89
N PHE A 147 10.86 1.02 8.89
CA PHE A 147 11.25 0.75 7.50
C PHE A 147 12.65 1.34 7.31
N THR A 148 13.67 0.51 7.34
CA THR A 148 15.00 0.92 6.89
C THR A 148 15.01 0.91 5.36
N LEU A 149 15.38 2.06 4.79
CA LEU A 149 15.51 2.32 3.35
C LEU A 149 16.73 1.62 2.77
#